data_AF-A0AAV7MGU4-F1
#
_entry.id   AF-A0AAV7MGU4-F1
#
_cell.length_a   1.000
_cell.length_b   1.000
_cell.length_c   1.000
_cell.angle_alpha   90.00
_cell.angle_beta   90.00
_cell.angle_gamma   90.00
#
_symmetry.space_group_name_H-M   'P 1'
#
loop_
_entity.id
_entity.type
_entity.pdbx_description
1 polymer ?
#
loop_
_entity_poly.entity_id
_entity_poly.type
_entity_poly.pdbx_seq_one_letter_code
_entity_poly.pdbx_strand_id
1 'polypeptide(L)'
;MPPVTRTGRQLLQAARTHSPFRMEGYDIHITADYSKDTNERRKAFLALRPRLRQLEVKYGLFDPARMWVTKNGVFKDFYDPEDLRLFLDTF
;
A
#
# COMPACT_ATOMS: atom_id res chain seq x y z
N MET A 1 6.70 -0.33 19.28
CA MET A 1 6.30 -1.46 18.41
C MET A 1 7.45 -2.46 18.37
N PRO A 2 7.20 -3.76 18.61
CA PRO A 2 8.25 -4.76 18.47
C PRO A 2 8.70 -4.85 17.00
N PRO A 3 9.97 -5.13 16.71
CA PRO A 3 10.45 -5.29 15.35
C PRO A 3 9.75 -6.51 14.73
N VAL A 4 9.21 -6.35 13.53
CA VAL A 4 8.69 -7.48 12.74
C VAL A 4 9.85 -8.45 12.57
N THR A 5 9.80 -9.57 13.27
CA THR A 5 10.80 -10.64 13.19
C THR A 5 10.91 -11.09 11.73
N ARG A 6 12.12 -11.49 11.29
CA ARG A 6 12.43 -11.91 9.91
C ARG A 6 11.35 -12.86 9.33
N THR A 7 10.78 -13.71 10.17
CA THR A 7 9.68 -14.64 9.87
C THR A 7 8.39 -13.95 9.42
N GLY A 8 7.95 -12.88 10.09
CA GLY A 8 6.69 -12.18 9.76
C GLY A 8 6.73 -11.53 8.38
N ARG A 9 7.86 -10.90 8.02
CA ARG A 9 8.05 -10.32 6.67
C ARG A 9 8.01 -11.39 5.58
N GLN A 10 8.64 -12.54 5.81
CA GLN A 10 8.65 -13.65 4.86
C GLN A 10 7.25 -14.23 4.64
N LEU A 11 6.47 -14.37 5.72
CA LEU A 11 5.07 -14.82 5.64
C LEU A 11 4.22 -13.84 4.82
N LEU A 12 4.33 -12.52 5.08
CA LEU A 12 3.61 -11.51 4.32
C LEU A 12 4.00 -11.50 2.83
N GLN A 13 5.28 -11.72 2.53
CA GLN A 13 5.75 -11.82 1.15
C GLN A 13 5.19 -13.07 0.46
N ALA A 14 5.21 -14.22 1.13
CA ALA A 14 4.64 -15.46 0.61
C ALA A 14 3.14 -15.30 0.36
N ALA A 15 2.40 -14.74 1.32
CA ALA A 15 0.97 -14.50 1.19
C ALA A 15 0.62 -13.59 0.00
N ARG A 16 1.41 -12.55 -0.27
CA ARG A 16 1.23 -11.67 -1.44
C ARG A 16 1.52 -12.38 -2.75
N THR A 17 2.54 -13.23 -2.77
CA THR A 17 2.98 -13.94 -3.99
C THR A 17 2.03 -15.07 -4.37
N HIS A 18 1.43 -15.73 -3.38
CA HIS A 18 0.53 -16.88 -3.55
C HIS A 18 -0.96 -16.51 -3.38
N SER A 19 -1.32 -15.26 -3.61
CA SER A 19 -2.72 -14.80 -3.55
C SER A 19 -3.46 -15.15 -4.86
N PRO A 20 -4.72 -15.63 -4.82
CA PRO A 20 -5.52 -15.91 -3.62
C PRO A 20 -5.05 -17.16 -2.88
N PHE A 21 -4.97 -17.09 -1.55
CA PHE A 21 -4.53 -18.18 -0.69
C PHE A 21 -5.74 -18.89 -0.09
N ARG A 22 -5.81 -20.22 -0.22
CA ARG A 22 -6.90 -21.04 0.29
C ARG A 22 -6.44 -22.02 1.35
N MET A 23 -7.22 -22.16 2.41
CA MET A 23 -7.00 -23.14 3.46
C MET A 23 -8.35 -23.80 3.78
N GLU A 24 -8.41 -25.13 3.72
CA GLU A 24 -9.63 -25.91 3.99
C GLU A 24 -10.85 -25.46 3.16
N GLY A 25 -10.63 -24.98 1.94
CA GLY A 25 -11.68 -24.50 1.05
C GLY A 25 -12.10 -23.03 1.26
N TYR A 26 -11.54 -22.34 2.25
CA TYR A 26 -11.81 -20.92 2.52
C TYR A 26 -10.70 -20.02 1.99
N ASP A 27 -11.08 -18.87 1.43
CA ASP A 27 -10.13 -17.82 1.06
C ASP A 27 -9.64 -17.10 2.33
N ILE A 28 -8.32 -17.06 2.51
CA ILE A 28 -7.69 -16.41 3.66
C ILE A 28 -6.83 -15.23 3.20
N HIS A 29 -6.94 -14.13 3.93
CA HIS A 29 -6.08 -12.96 3.76
C HIS A 29 -5.11 -12.84 4.94
N ILE A 30 -3.82 -12.90 4.65
CA ILE A 30 -2.77 -12.61 5.62
C ILE A 30 -2.30 -11.17 5.40
N THR A 31 -2.49 -10.33 6.42
CA THR A 31 -2.11 -8.92 6.39
C THR A 31 -1.24 -8.58 7.60
N ALA A 32 -0.45 -7.52 7.47
CA ALA A 32 0.30 -7.02 8.63
C ALA A 32 -0.67 -6.37 9.62
N ASP A 33 -0.39 -6.54 10.91
CA ASP A 33 -1.11 -5.86 11.98
C ASP A 33 -0.49 -4.48 12.21
N TYR A 34 -1.14 -3.45 11.67
CA TYR A 34 -0.69 -2.07 11.77
C TYR A 34 -1.39 -1.34 12.93
N SER A 35 -0.72 -0.34 13.51
CA SER A 35 -1.40 0.57 14.44
C SER A 35 -2.59 1.27 13.77
N LYS A 36 -3.55 1.73 14.56
CA LYS A 36 -4.75 2.45 14.08
C LYS A 36 -4.37 3.58 13.12
N ASP A 37 -3.47 4.47 13.54
CA ASP A 37 -3.03 5.63 12.75
C ASP A 37 -2.40 5.21 11.42
N THR A 38 -1.59 4.15 11.43
CA THR A 38 -0.96 3.62 10.22
C THR A 38 -2.02 3.08 9.28
N ASN A 39 -2.99 2.34 9.80
CA ASN A 39 -4.06 1.76 9.00
C ASN A 39 -4.98 2.85 8.41
N GLU A 40 -5.25 3.91 9.15
CA GLU A 40 -6.00 5.09 8.67
C GLU A 40 -5.25 5.80 7.53
N ARG A 41 -3.94 6.04 7.68
CA ARG A 41 -3.12 6.60 6.58
C ARG A 41 -3.11 5.70 5.36
N ARG A 42 -2.98 4.38 5.53
CA ARG A 42 -3.08 3.42 4.41
C ARG A 42 -4.43 3.54 3.73
N LYS A 43 -5.54 3.57 4.47
CA LYS A 43 -6.89 3.73 3.91
C LYS A 43 -7.01 5.04 3.12
N ALA A 44 -6.51 6.14 3.66
CA ALA A 44 -6.51 7.44 2.97
C ALA A 44 -5.72 7.40 1.65
N PHE A 45 -4.52 6.80 1.63
CA PHE A 45 -3.81 6.56 0.37
C PHE A 45 -4.59 5.67 -0.59
N LEU A 46 -5.16 4.56 -0.11
CA LEU A 46 -5.94 3.63 -0.94
C LEU A 46 -7.17 4.31 -1.57
N ALA A 47 -7.77 5.28 -0.89
CA ALA A 47 -8.89 6.08 -1.40
C ALA A 47 -8.52 6.92 -2.63
N LEU A 48 -7.23 7.26 -2.81
CA LEU A 48 -6.73 8.03 -3.96
C LEU A 48 -6.45 7.16 -5.20
N ARG A 49 -6.53 5.83 -5.09
CA ARG A 49 -6.30 4.88 -6.20
C ARG A 49 -7.16 5.14 -7.45
N PRO A 50 -8.47 5.43 -7.35
CA PRO A 50 -9.28 5.69 -8.54
C PRO A 50 -8.72 6.86 -9.37
N ARG A 51 -8.29 7.94 -8.69
CA ARG A 51 -7.71 9.12 -9.35
C ARG A 51 -6.34 8.82 -9.96
N LEU A 52 -5.51 8.05 -9.27
CA LEU A 52 -4.23 7.57 -9.84
C LEU A 52 -4.43 6.72 -11.09
N ARG A 53 -5.46 5.87 -11.13
CA ARG A 53 -5.82 5.08 -12.32
C ARG A 53 -6.32 5.96 -13.46
N GLN A 54 -7.15 6.96 -13.17
CA GLN A 54 -7.64 7.92 -14.17
C GLN A 54 -6.51 8.71 -14.83
N LEU A 55 -5.47 9.04 -14.06
CA LEU A 55 -4.29 9.78 -14.54
C LEU A 55 -3.24 8.87 -15.20
N GLU A 56 -3.52 7.58 -15.33
CA GLU A 56 -2.64 6.56 -15.91
C GLU A 56 -1.22 6.54 -15.32
N VAL A 57 -1.08 6.92 -14.04
CA VAL A 57 0.21 6.91 -13.35
C VAL A 57 0.49 5.54 -12.73
N LYS A 58 1.75 5.11 -12.77
CA LYS A 58 2.17 3.91 -12.02
C LYS A 58 2.24 4.25 -10.54
N TYR A 59 1.77 3.37 -9.68
CA TYR A 59 1.77 3.64 -8.24
C TYR A 59 1.89 2.37 -7.41
N GLY A 60 2.24 2.53 -6.14
CA GLY A 60 2.20 1.46 -5.16
C GLY A 60 2.30 1.97 -3.73
N LEU A 61 2.03 1.10 -2.76
CA LEU A 61 2.02 1.43 -1.33
C LEU A 61 3.09 0.60 -0.62
N PHE A 62 4.14 1.26 -0.16
CA PHE A 62 5.16 0.68 0.70
C PHE A 62 4.64 0.50 2.12
N ASP A 63 5.22 -0.50 2.80
CA ASP A 63 5.10 -0.70 4.23
C ASP A 63 5.87 0.41 4.99
N PRO A 64 5.34 0.98 6.08
CA PRO A 64 4.02 0.72 6.67
C PRO A 64 2.88 1.55 6.04
N ALA A 65 3.13 2.78 5.55
CA ALA A 65 2.10 3.62 4.91
C ALA A 65 2.74 4.74 4.06
N ARG A 66 3.44 4.39 2.98
CA ARG A 66 4.06 5.37 2.07
C ARG A 66 3.68 5.08 0.63
N MET A 67 3.06 6.02 -0.05
CA MET A 67 2.64 5.83 -1.45
C MET A 67 3.71 6.37 -2.39
N TRP A 68 4.07 5.60 -3.40
CA TRP A 68 4.90 6.07 -4.50
C TRP A 68 4.09 6.17 -5.77
N VAL A 69 4.46 7.13 -6.61
CA VAL A 69 3.87 7.40 -7.91
C VAL A 69 4.99 7.61 -8.93
N THR A 70 4.79 7.15 -10.15
CA THR A 70 5.68 7.40 -11.28
C THR A 70 4.87 7.88 -12.47
N LYS A 71 5.20 9.09 -12.96
CA LYS A 71 4.62 9.68 -14.17
C LYS A 71 5.74 10.15 -15.08
N ASN A 72 5.70 9.78 -16.35
CA ASN A 72 6.69 10.19 -17.36
C ASN A 72 8.16 9.93 -16.95
N GLY A 73 8.41 8.81 -16.24
CA GLY A 73 9.75 8.47 -15.74
C GLY A 73 10.17 9.18 -14.45
N VAL A 74 9.38 10.14 -13.96
CA VAL A 74 9.64 10.83 -12.68
C VAL A 74 8.99 10.06 -11.54
N PHE A 75 9.82 9.56 -10.62
CA PHE A 75 9.39 8.90 -9.40
C PHE A 75 9.24 9.90 -8.25
N LYS A 76 8.14 9.79 -7.48
CA LYS A 76 7.92 10.58 -6.27
C LYS A 76 7.23 9.73 -5.20
N ASP A 77 7.68 9.83 -3.96
CA ASP A 77 7.06 9.19 -2.80
C ASP A 77 6.43 10.21 -1.84
N PHE A 78 5.39 9.75 -1.15
CA PHE A 78 4.55 10.56 -0.27
C PHE A 78 4.33 9.82 1.04
N TYR A 79 4.61 10.52 2.14
CA TYR A 79 4.37 10.04 3.50
C TYR A 79 3.00 10.49 4.03
N ASP A 80 2.44 11.55 3.44
CA ASP A 80 1.12 12.07 3.75
C ASP A 80 0.15 11.91 2.56
N PRO A 81 -1.06 11.36 2.78
CA PRO A 81 -2.11 11.31 1.77
C PRO A 81 -2.53 12.68 1.21
N GLU A 82 -2.52 13.74 2.03
CA GLU A 82 -2.87 15.10 1.59
C GLU A 82 -1.83 15.66 0.63
N ASP A 83 -0.53 15.44 0.89
CA ASP A 83 0.54 15.85 -0.04
C ASP A 83 0.36 15.20 -1.41
N LEU A 84 -0.02 13.92 -1.42
CA LEU A 84 -0.34 13.23 -2.65
C LEU A 84 -1.58 13.83 -3.30
N ARG A 85 -2.65 14.10 -2.54
CA ARG A 85 -3.89 14.69 -3.08
C ARG A 85 -3.61 16.02 -3.77
N LEU A 86 -2.87 16.91 -3.12
CA LEU A 86 -2.44 18.20 -3.69
C LEU A 86 -1.60 18.01 -4.95
N PHE A 87 -0.70 17.03 -4.95
CA PHE A 87 0.07 16.69 -6.14
C PHE A 87 -0.82 16.20 -7.29
N LEU A 88 -1.86 15.41 -7.01
CA LEU A 88 -2.83 14.95 -8.01
C LEU A 88 -3.74 16.06 -8.54
N ASP A 89 -3.97 17.12 -7.76
CA ASP A 89 -4.70 18.32 -8.18
C ASP A 89 -3.86 19.24 -9.09
N THR A 90 -2.54 19.01 -9.21
CA THR A 90 -1.66 19.77 -10.10
C THR A 90 -1.62 19.19 -11.53
N PHE A 91 -2.26 18.05 -11.77
CA PHE A 91 -2.40 17.45 -13.10
C PHE A 91 -3.61 18.00 -13.86
#